data_AF-A0A2N8RKB9-F1
#
_entry.id   AF-A0A2N8RKB9-F1
#
_cell.length_a   1.000
_cell.length_b   1.000
_cell.length_c   1.000
_cell.angle_alpha   90.00
_cell.angle_beta   90.00
_cell.angle_gamma   90.00
#
_symmetry.space_group_name_H-M   'P 1'
#
loop_
_entity.id
_entity.type
_entity.pdbx_description
1 polymer ?
#
loop_
_entity_poly.entity_id
_entity_poly.type
_entity_poly.pdbx_seq_one_letter_code
_entity_poly.pdbx_strand_id
1 'polypeptide(L)'
;MQERNVWVDYAKAIGIILVVYGHVARGVFNAGLPMDEASFVLVDSIIYSFHMPLFFFLSGLFFFDSLQKRGRGGLIINKVDTIVYPFIVWSLLQGLFEVGLSNYTNGQVTLTEVFSLLWMPRAQFWFLYALFLVFVVCTFLYARADRRYFLPFVVLFGVLFVFQQELTINNMTRFILGNTVFFALGVWFNEVKAFFLARHTQLTLFFGALFVVGQYLFHVTFGMNYTDGGLPMLALATLSIFFMVALSMWLGQFRVDWFLFIGASSMTIYLMHILAGSGVRVVLSKFLGIDSITAHLIIGTLIGIAAPLVAQVVINRYRLHFLLTPPKRIAASRFHTGKALT
;
A
#
# COMPACT_ATOMS: atom_id res chain seq x y z
N MET A 1 22.45 3.22 14.34
CA MET A 1 21.21 2.74 13.69
C MET A 1 20.07 3.52 14.31
N GLN A 2 19.29 4.26 13.52
CA GLN A 2 18.08 4.93 14.04
C GLN A 2 17.18 3.84 14.66
N GLU A 3 16.64 4.07 15.86
CA GLU A 3 15.68 3.16 16.48
C GLU A 3 14.52 2.90 15.51
N ARG A 4 14.52 1.70 14.95
CA ARG A 4 13.50 1.25 14.02
C ARG A 4 12.21 1.09 14.82
N ASN A 5 11.15 1.83 14.44
CA ASN A 5 9.86 1.72 15.13
C ASN A 5 9.24 0.34 14.83
N VAL A 6 9.45 -0.61 15.74
CA VAL A 6 9.00 -2.01 15.63
C VAL A 6 7.54 -2.11 15.21
N TRP A 7 6.64 -1.36 15.85
CA TRP A 7 5.22 -1.39 15.54
C TRP A 7 4.88 -0.94 14.10
N VAL A 8 5.69 -0.05 13.51
CA VAL A 8 5.49 0.39 12.11
C VAL A 8 5.80 -0.76 11.16
N ASP A 9 6.84 -1.55 11.44
CA ASP A 9 7.14 -2.74 10.64
C ASP A 9 6.04 -3.79 10.80
N TYR A 10 5.45 -3.93 11.98
CA TYR A 10 4.29 -4.80 12.19
C TYR A 10 3.10 -4.33 11.36
N ALA A 11 2.78 -3.04 11.39
CA ALA A 11 1.68 -2.48 10.60
C ALA A 11 1.90 -2.71 9.10
N LYS A 12 3.14 -2.53 8.61
CA LYS A 12 3.52 -2.85 7.23
C LYS A 12 3.41 -4.34 6.92
N ALA A 13 3.80 -5.20 7.85
CA ALA A 13 3.72 -6.65 7.67
C ALA A 13 2.28 -7.14 7.58
N ILE A 14 1.41 -6.70 8.51
CA ILE A 14 -0.04 -6.98 8.44
C ILE A 14 -0.60 -6.46 7.12
N GLY A 15 -0.35 -5.18 6.80
CA GLY A 15 -0.83 -4.57 5.58
C GLY A 15 -0.39 -5.32 4.31
N ILE A 16 0.87 -5.71 4.22
CA ILE A 16 1.39 -6.34 2.99
C ILE A 16 0.90 -7.79 2.85
N ILE A 17 0.71 -8.51 3.94
CA ILE A 17 0.08 -9.83 3.92
C ILE A 17 -1.36 -9.72 3.38
N LEU A 18 -2.11 -8.71 3.82
CA LEU A 18 -3.47 -8.45 3.33
C LEU A 18 -3.49 -8.08 1.84
N VAL A 19 -2.52 -7.29 1.36
CA VAL A 19 -2.35 -7.01 -0.08
C VAL A 19 -2.16 -8.31 -0.86
N VAL A 20 -1.19 -9.14 -0.45
CA VAL A 20 -0.87 -10.39 -1.16
C VAL A 20 -2.09 -11.31 -1.16
N TYR A 21 -2.72 -11.53 -0.01
CA TYR A 21 -3.91 -12.35 0.11
C TYR A 21 -5.05 -11.83 -0.79
N GLY A 22 -5.35 -10.52 -0.74
CA GLY A 22 -6.40 -9.92 -1.54
C GLY A 22 -6.17 -10.09 -3.05
N HIS A 23 -4.93 -9.92 -3.52
CA HIS A 23 -4.59 -10.12 -4.93
C HIS A 23 -4.61 -11.60 -5.34
N VAL A 24 -4.20 -12.52 -4.46
CA VAL A 24 -4.32 -13.97 -4.70
C VAL A 24 -5.80 -14.35 -4.78
N ALA A 25 -6.64 -13.89 -3.86
CA ALA A 25 -8.08 -14.14 -3.86
C ALA A 25 -8.76 -13.60 -5.12
N ARG A 26 -8.49 -12.34 -5.50
CA ARG A 26 -8.96 -11.77 -6.78
C ARG A 26 -8.46 -12.58 -7.98
N GLY A 27 -7.21 -13.05 -7.95
CA GLY A 27 -6.64 -13.88 -9.01
C GLY A 27 -7.34 -15.23 -9.14
N VAL A 28 -7.72 -15.87 -8.02
CA VAL A 28 -8.49 -17.12 -7.99
C VAL A 28 -9.90 -16.89 -8.52
N PHE A 29 -10.59 -15.86 -8.02
CA PHE A 29 -11.94 -15.50 -8.47
C PHE A 29 -11.99 -15.19 -9.97
N ASN A 30 -11.08 -14.34 -10.45
CA ASN A 30 -10.98 -13.98 -11.88
C ASN A 30 -10.48 -15.12 -12.78
N ALA A 31 -10.02 -16.24 -12.22
CA ALA A 31 -9.71 -17.46 -12.97
C ALA A 31 -10.93 -18.35 -13.20
N GLY A 32 -12.10 -18.00 -12.63
CA GLY A 32 -13.31 -18.81 -12.73
C GLY A 32 -13.28 -20.06 -11.86
N LEU A 33 -12.38 -20.11 -10.86
CA LEU A 33 -12.40 -21.18 -9.87
C LEU A 33 -13.67 -21.06 -9.00
N PRO A 34 -14.24 -22.18 -8.50
CA PRO A 34 -15.60 -22.26 -7.95
C PRO A 34 -15.73 -21.63 -6.55
N MET A 35 -15.51 -20.31 -6.45
CA MET A 35 -15.49 -19.55 -5.20
C MET A 35 -16.85 -18.93 -4.91
N ASP A 36 -17.29 -18.98 -3.65
CA ASP A 36 -18.52 -18.30 -3.22
C ASP A 36 -18.37 -16.77 -3.38
N GLU A 37 -19.19 -16.20 -4.26
CA GLU A 37 -19.12 -14.79 -4.64
C GLU A 37 -19.43 -13.86 -3.47
N ALA A 38 -20.45 -14.19 -2.66
CA ALA A 38 -20.85 -13.36 -1.53
C ALA A 38 -19.74 -13.26 -0.47
N SER A 39 -19.15 -14.39 -0.09
CA SER A 39 -18.02 -14.44 0.84
C SER A 39 -16.78 -13.75 0.27
N PHE A 40 -16.50 -13.94 -1.03
CA PHE A 40 -15.38 -13.27 -1.69
C PHE A 40 -15.55 -11.75 -1.67
N VAL A 41 -16.71 -11.23 -2.10
CA VAL A 41 -17.00 -9.79 -2.15
C VAL A 41 -16.92 -9.18 -0.75
N LEU A 42 -17.44 -9.88 0.27
CA LEU A 42 -17.36 -9.42 1.66
C LEU A 42 -15.91 -9.30 2.13
N VAL A 43 -15.11 -10.36 1.97
CA VAL A 43 -13.70 -10.39 2.41
C VAL A 43 -12.87 -9.35 1.65
N ASP A 44 -13.09 -9.24 0.34
CA ASP A 44 -12.45 -8.22 -0.51
C ASP A 44 -12.77 -6.81 0.01
N SER A 45 -14.04 -6.55 0.29
CA SER A 45 -14.51 -5.24 0.78
C SER A 45 -13.94 -4.88 2.14
N ILE A 46 -13.92 -5.83 3.10
CA ILE A 46 -13.30 -5.63 4.41
C ILE A 46 -11.83 -5.26 4.25
N ILE A 47 -11.08 -6.03 3.46
CA ILE A 47 -9.64 -5.80 3.27
C ILE A 47 -9.40 -4.45 2.60
N TYR A 48 -10.06 -4.17 1.47
CA TYR A 48 -9.89 -2.96 0.68
C TYR A 48 -10.44 -1.69 1.36
N SER A 49 -11.25 -1.84 2.41
CA SER A 49 -11.72 -0.71 3.21
C SER A 49 -10.60 0.02 3.98
N PHE A 50 -9.46 -0.64 4.25
CA PHE A 50 -8.42 -0.01 5.07
C PHE A 50 -6.96 -0.35 4.73
N HIS A 51 -6.66 -1.47 4.07
CA HIS A 51 -5.26 -1.91 3.96
C HIS A 51 -4.39 -0.96 3.11
N MET A 52 -4.93 -0.39 2.02
CA MET A 52 -4.21 0.63 1.23
C MET A 52 -4.19 2.00 1.92
N PRO A 53 -5.33 2.51 2.46
CA PRO A 53 -5.33 3.67 3.36
C PRO A 53 -4.28 3.60 4.48
N LEU A 54 -4.06 2.42 5.07
CA LEU A 54 -3.03 2.19 6.08
C LEU A 54 -1.62 2.53 5.56
N PHE A 55 -1.26 2.15 4.33
CA PHE A 55 0.06 2.48 3.79
C PHE A 55 0.23 3.98 3.48
N PHE A 56 -0.84 4.69 3.09
CA PHE A 56 -0.83 6.15 2.99
C PHE A 56 -0.63 6.80 4.36
N PHE A 57 -1.35 6.33 5.38
CA PHE A 57 -1.18 6.76 6.76
C PHE A 57 0.26 6.55 7.25
N LEU A 58 0.81 5.35 7.07
CA LEU A 58 2.19 5.05 7.48
C LEU A 58 3.23 5.90 6.75
N SER A 59 2.95 6.30 5.50
CA SER A 59 3.80 7.22 4.75
C SER A 59 3.72 8.65 5.28
N GLY A 60 2.53 9.08 5.72
CA GLY A 60 2.30 10.37 6.38
C GLY A 60 3.04 10.53 7.70
N LEU A 61 3.18 9.45 8.49
CA LEU A 61 3.89 9.48 9.78
C LEU A 61 5.31 10.06 9.68
N PHE A 62 6.05 9.76 8.62
CA PHE A 62 7.45 10.20 8.45
C PHE A 62 7.61 11.38 7.50
N PHE A 63 6.49 11.89 6.96
CA PHE A 63 6.51 12.89 5.90
C PHE A 63 7.04 14.23 6.40
N PHE A 64 6.49 14.77 7.50
CA PHE A 64 6.81 16.11 7.95
C PHE A 64 8.28 16.24 8.36
N ASP A 65 8.81 15.27 9.12
CA ASP A 65 10.24 15.24 9.48
C ASP A 65 11.14 15.14 8.24
N SER A 66 10.73 14.37 7.23
CA SER A 66 11.46 14.26 5.96
C SER A 66 11.43 15.57 5.17
N LEU A 67 10.31 16.30 5.21
CA LEU A 67 10.14 17.61 4.58
C LEU A 67 11.03 18.65 5.24
N GLN A 68 11.05 18.71 6.58
CA GLN A 68 11.92 19.63 7.33
C GLN A 68 13.40 19.34 7.07
N LYS A 69 13.79 18.06 7.03
CA LYS A 69 15.19 17.66 6.81
C LYS A 69 15.69 17.93 5.39
N ARG A 70 14.86 17.75 4.36
CA ARG A 70 15.29 17.76 2.95
C ARG A 70 14.83 18.99 2.17
N GLY A 71 13.90 19.76 2.71
CA GLY A 71 13.18 20.79 1.97
C GLY A 71 12.28 20.23 0.86
N ARG A 72 11.57 21.12 0.17
CA ARG A 72 10.59 20.77 -0.88
C ARG A 72 11.21 20.00 -2.04
N GLY A 73 12.25 20.59 -2.65
CA GLY A 73 12.95 19.99 -3.80
C GLY A 73 13.64 18.68 -3.44
N GLY A 74 14.37 18.65 -2.32
CA GLY A 74 15.06 17.45 -1.84
C GLY A 74 14.12 16.30 -1.50
N LEU A 75 12.93 16.58 -0.97
CA LEU A 75 11.94 15.54 -0.70
C LEU A 75 11.37 14.95 -1.99
N ILE A 76 10.93 15.80 -2.95
CA ILE A 76 10.36 15.33 -4.23
C ILE A 76 11.40 14.51 -4.99
N ILE A 77 12.63 15.01 -5.10
CA ILE A 77 13.73 14.31 -5.79
C ILE A 77 14.03 12.96 -5.11
N ASN A 78 14.03 12.91 -3.79
CA ASN A 78 14.17 11.63 -3.09
C ASN A 78 13.02 10.66 -3.41
N LYS A 79 11.79 11.15 -3.52
CA LYS A 79 10.62 10.33 -3.83
C LYS A 79 10.60 9.87 -5.28
N VAL A 80 11.19 10.63 -6.21
CA VAL A 80 11.46 10.14 -7.57
C VAL A 80 12.34 8.90 -7.52
N ASP A 81 13.45 8.94 -6.78
CA ASP A 81 14.37 7.81 -6.68
C ASP A 81 13.77 6.60 -5.92
N THR A 82 12.97 6.84 -4.88
CA THR A 82 12.45 5.76 -4.03
C THR A 82 11.08 5.21 -4.42
N ILE A 83 10.30 5.95 -5.24
CA ILE A 83 8.93 5.57 -5.62
C ILE A 83 8.80 5.49 -7.15
N VAL A 84 9.12 6.58 -7.85
CA VAL A 84 8.91 6.66 -9.31
C VAL A 84 9.83 5.70 -10.06
N TYR A 85 11.09 5.61 -9.66
CA TYR A 85 12.03 4.70 -10.30
C TYR A 85 11.61 3.22 -10.17
N PRO A 86 11.33 2.67 -8.96
CA PRO A 86 10.84 1.30 -8.85
C PRO A 86 9.50 1.09 -9.55
N PHE A 87 8.61 2.09 -9.52
CA PHE A 87 7.36 2.07 -10.26
C PHE A 87 7.58 1.84 -11.75
N ILE A 88 8.45 2.62 -12.40
CA ILE A 88 8.72 2.49 -13.84
C ILE A 88 9.38 1.14 -14.13
N VAL A 89 10.44 0.79 -13.39
CA VAL A 89 11.19 -0.45 -13.62
C VAL A 89 10.29 -1.67 -13.51
N TRP A 90 9.50 -1.79 -12.44
CA TRP A 90 8.66 -2.95 -12.22
C TRP A 90 7.39 -2.96 -13.06
N SER A 91 6.80 -1.80 -13.37
CA SER A 91 5.67 -1.75 -14.31
C SER A 91 6.08 -2.25 -15.69
N LEU A 92 7.29 -1.89 -16.16
CA LEU A 92 7.83 -2.38 -17.42
C LEU A 92 8.20 -3.86 -17.33
N LEU A 93 8.94 -4.29 -16.30
CA LEU A 93 9.34 -5.69 -16.14
C LEU A 93 8.11 -6.61 -16.06
N GLN A 94 7.20 -6.36 -15.11
CA GLN A 94 5.98 -7.17 -14.96
C GLN A 94 5.13 -7.12 -16.23
N GLY A 95 4.93 -5.93 -16.82
CA GLY A 95 4.16 -5.78 -18.04
C GLY A 95 4.73 -6.60 -19.21
N LEU A 96 6.05 -6.63 -19.37
CA LEU A 96 6.70 -7.44 -20.40
C LEU A 96 6.56 -8.95 -20.13
N PHE A 97 6.66 -9.38 -18.87
CA PHE A 97 6.39 -10.77 -18.48
C PHE A 97 4.94 -11.17 -18.77
N GLU A 98 3.97 -10.32 -18.45
CA GLU A 98 2.55 -10.55 -18.73
C GLU A 98 2.26 -10.63 -20.23
N VAL A 99 2.90 -9.80 -21.07
CA VAL A 99 2.78 -9.89 -22.53
C VAL A 99 3.34 -11.23 -23.03
N GLY A 100 4.53 -11.63 -22.58
CA GLY A 100 5.16 -12.90 -22.97
C GLY A 100 4.37 -14.13 -22.52
N LEU A 101 3.66 -14.03 -21.40
CA LEU A 101 2.83 -15.08 -20.82
C LEU A 101 1.34 -14.91 -21.11
N SER A 102 0.95 -14.02 -22.02
CA SER A 102 -0.45 -13.70 -22.33
C SER A 102 -1.29 -14.93 -22.71
N ASN A 103 -0.69 -15.94 -23.35
CA ASN A 103 -1.34 -17.23 -23.65
C ASN A 103 -1.65 -18.08 -22.40
N TYR A 104 -1.00 -17.78 -21.28
CA TYR A 104 -1.08 -18.54 -20.03
C TYR A 104 -1.75 -17.75 -18.88
N THR A 105 -1.74 -16.42 -18.94
CA THR A 105 -2.34 -15.51 -17.94
C THR A 105 -3.75 -15.06 -18.32
N ASN A 106 -4.57 -14.69 -17.33
CA ASN A 106 -6.01 -14.40 -17.50
C ASN A 106 -6.34 -13.10 -18.28
N GLY A 107 -5.36 -12.42 -18.89
CA GLY A 107 -5.58 -11.15 -19.56
C GLY A 107 -4.75 -11.03 -20.85
N GLN A 108 -5.35 -10.46 -21.89
CA GLN A 108 -4.64 -10.02 -23.09
C GLN A 108 -3.99 -8.66 -22.80
N VAL A 109 -2.87 -8.67 -22.07
CA VAL A 109 -2.10 -7.45 -21.84
C VAL A 109 -1.43 -7.03 -23.15
N THR A 110 -1.72 -5.81 -23.62
CA THR A 110 -1.13 -5.30 -24.87
C THR A 110 0.13 -4.45 -24.62
N LEU A 111 1.02 -4.35 -25.60
CA LEU A 111 2.17 -3.43 -25.53
C LEU A 111 1.76 -1.95 -25.44
N THR A 112 0.57 -1.60 -25.92
CA THR A 112 0.04 -0.23 -25.78
C THR A 112 -0.33 0.07 -24.33
N GLU A 113 -0.92 -0.91 -23.64
CA GLU A 113 -1.15 -0.84 -22.19
C GLU A 113 0.17 -0.85 -21.41
N VAL A 114 1.13 -1.70 -21.84
CA VAL A 114 2.59 -1.52 -21.72
C VAL A 114 3.04 -0.13 -21.26
N PHE A 115 3.05 0.74 -22.27
CA PHE A 115 3.57 2.09 -22.25
C PHE A 115 2.57 3.13 -21.75
N SER A 116 1.30 2.75 -21.50
CA SER A 116 0.30 3.64 -20.91
C SER A 116 0.46 3.88 -19.41
N LEU A 117 1.49 3.30 -18.80
CA LEU A 117 1.73 3.30 -17.35
C LEU A 117 1.73 4.69 -16.69
N LEU A 118 2.07 5.74 -17.45
CA LEU A 118 2.07 7.12 -16.93
C LEU A 118 0.67 7.72 -16.77
N TRP A 119 -0.31 7.28 -17.57
CA TRP A 119 -1.69 7.80 -17.55
C TRP A 119 -2.71 6.79 -17.00
N MET A 120 -2.40 5.49 -17.06
CA MET A 120 -3.19 4.41 -16.47
C MET A 120 -2.25 3.45 -15.73
N PRO A 121 -1.94 3.70 -14.44
CA PRO A 121 -1.09 2.80 -13.69
C PRO A 121 -1.81 1.45 -13.53
N ARG A 122 -1.13 0.38 -13.93
CA ARG A 122 -1.73 -0.96 -14.02
C ARG A 122 -1.53 -1.79 -12.76
N ALA A 123 -2.42 -2.77 -12.60
CA ALA A 123 -2.37 -3.78 -11.55
C ALA A 123 -2.17 -3.16 -10.16
N GLN A 124 -1.26 -3.68 -9.34
CA GLN A 124 -0.98 -3.15 -8.01
C GLN A 124 -0.34 -1.75 -8.05
N PHE A 125 0.35 -1.37 -9.13
CA PHE A 125 1.26 -0.22 -9.17
C PHE A 125 0.58 1.16 -9.05
N TRP A 126 -0.74 1.23 -9.15
CA TRP A 126 -1.51 2.46 -8.90
C TRP A 126 -1.17 3.10 -7.56
N PHE A 127 -0.83 2.30 -6.54
CA PHE A 127 -0.51 2.84 -5.23
C PHE A 127 0.79 3.63 -5.21
N LEU A 128 1.85 3.20 -5.92
CA LEU A 128 3.08 3.98 -6.00
C LEU A 128 2.86 5.30 -6.75
N TYR A 129 2.07 5.26 -7.82
CA TYR A 129 1.68 6.45 -8.58
C TYR A 129 0.89 7.43 -7.70
N ALA A 130 -0.17 6.96 -7.05
CA ALA A 130 -1.00 7.74 -6.14
C ALA A 130 -0.19 8.30 -4.96
N LEU A 131 0.67 7.47 -4.35
CA LEU A 131 1.54 7.87 -3.25
C LEU A 131 2.47 9.00 -3.65
N PHE A 132 3.11 8.92 -4.82
CA PHE A 132 3.96 10.00 -5.31
C PHE A 132 3.18 11.32 -5.49
N LEU A 133 1.99 11.27 -6.10
CA LEU A 133 1.14 12.44 -6.26
C LEU A 133 0.74 13.07 -4.92
N VAL A 134 0.33 12.26 -3.95
CA VAL A 134 -0.01 12.71 -2.60
C VAL A 134 1.20 13.35 -1.93
N PHE A 135 2.41 12.77 -2.07
CA PHE A 135 3.65 13.38 -1.58
C PHE A 135 3.89 14.75 -2.20
N VAL A 136 3.69 14.91 -3.52
CA VAL A 136 3.87 16.20 -4.21
C VAL A 136 2.89 17.23 -3.66
N VAL A 137 1.59 16.91 -3.63
CA VAL A 137 0.54 17.80 -3.11
C VAL A 137 0.82 18.20 -1.67
N CYS A 138 1.07 17.23 -0.79
CA CYS A 138 1.36 17.51 0.62
C CYS A 138 2.67 18.28 0.79
N THR A 139 3.70 18.04 -0.03
CA THR A 139 4.97 18.79 0.03
C THR A 139 4.73 20.27 -0.13
N PHE A 140 3.91 20.68 -1.10
CA PHE A 140 3.63 22.09 -1.32
C PHE A 140 2.74 22.70 -0.23
N LEU A 141 1.74 21.96 0.25
CA LEU A 141 0.82 22.44 1.29
C LEU A 141 1.49 22.56 2.67
N TYR A 142 2.28 21.56 3.07
CA TYR A 142 2.94 21.52 4.37
C TYR A 142 4.28 22.27 4.41
N ALA A 143 4.83 22.69 3.27
CA ALA A 143 6.12 23.38 3.19
C ALA A 143 6.22 24.65 4.05
N ARG A 144 5.08 25.30 4.31
CA ARG A 144 4.98 26.50 5.15
C ARG A 144 3.98 26.33 6.29
N ALA A 145 3.54 25.10 6.54
CA ALA A 145 2.54 24.83 7.57
C ALA A 145 3.21 24.52 8.90
N ASP A 146 2.69 25.15 9.95
CA ASP A 146 2.97 24.78 11.33
C ASP A 146 2.12 23.59 11.77
N ARG A 147 2.51 22.94 12.88
CA ARG A 147 1.78 21.79 13.48
C ARG A 147 0.30 22.07 13.76
N ARG A 148 -0.06 23.32 14.08
CA ARG A 148 -1.46 23.74 14.31
C ARG A 148 -2.39 23.50 13.12
N TYR A 149 -1.85 23.41 11.90
CA TYR A 149 -2.63 23.18 10.68
C TYR A 149 -2.81 21.71 10.33
N PHE A 150 -2.18 20.77 11.06
CA PHE A 150 -2.26 19.35 10.73
C PHE A 150 -3.70 18.83 10.82
N LEU A 151 -4.40 19.12 11.92
CA LEU A 151 -5.80 18.72 12.08
C LEU A 151 -6.74 19.43 11.09
N PRO A 152 -6.64 20.77 10.88
CA PRO A 152 -7.38 21.44 9.80
C PRO A 152 -7.19 20.80 8.42
N PHE A 153 -5.97 20.36 8.07
CA PHE A 153 -5.75 19.65 6.82
C PHE A 153 -6.42 18.28 6.78
N VAL A 154 -6.43 17.51 7.88
CA VAL A 154 -7.20 16.25 7.96
C VAL A 154 -8.67 16.51 7.71
N VAL A 155 -9.25 17.56 8.31
CA VAL A 155 -10.65 17.93 8.10
C VAL A 155 -10.91 18.35 6.65
N LEU A 156 -10.06 19.21 6.09
CA LEU A 156 -10.15 19.64 4.68
C LEU A 156 -10.13 18.43 3.73
N PHE A 157 -9.15 17.54 3.89
CA PHE A 157 -9.06 16.36 3.04
C PHE A 157 -10.18 15.34 3.32
N GLY A 158 -10.72 15.30 4.53
CA GLY A 158 -11.90 14.51 4.87
C GLY A 158 -13.13 14.99 4.10
N VAL A 159 -13.36 16.31 4.05
CA VAL A 159 -14.44 16.89 3.23
C VAL A 159 -14.23 16.56 1.75
N LEU A 160 -13.01 16.73 1.24
CA LEU A 160 -12.68 16.41 -0.14
C LEU A 160 -12.85 14.92 -0.48
N PHE A 161 -12.60 14.02 0.47
CA PHE A 161 -12.84 12.59 0.32
C PHE A 161 -14.33 12.27 0.25
N VAL A 162 -15.15 12.91 1.09
CA VAL A 162 -16.59 12.70 1.12
C VAL A 162 -17.24 13.11 -0.21
N PHE A 163 -16.83 14.25 -0.76
CA PHE A 163 -17.32 14.76 -2.05
C PHE A 163 -16.44 14.34 -3.24
N GLN A 164 -15.67 13.26 -3.12
CA GLN A 164 -14.73 12.89 -4.18
C GLN A 164 -15.46 12.49 -5.47
N GLN A 165 -16.62 11.85 -5.39
CA GLN A 165 -17.33 11.34 -6.57
C GLN A 165 -17.76 12.48 -7.49
N GLU A 166 -18.15 13.61 -6.91
CA GLU A 166 -18.58 14.81 -7.60
C GLU A 166 -17.41 15.66 -8.10
N LEU A 167 -16.26 15.61 -7.40
CA LEU A 167 -15.09 16.43 -7.69
C LEU A 167 -14.08 15.77 -8.65
N THR A 168 -14.17 14.45 -8.86
CA THR A 168 -13.21 13.73 -9.72
C THR A 168 -13.51 13.92 -11.20
N ILE A 169 -12.50 14.41 -11.93
CA ILE A 169 -12.55 14.62 -13.39
C ILE A 169 -11.76 13.53 -14.12
N ASN A 170 -10.76 12.94 -13.47
CA ASN A 170 -9.87 11.92 -14.03
C ASN A 170 -9.30 10.99 -12.96
N ASN A 171 -8.59 9.94 -13.37
CA ASN A 171 -7.97 8.99 -12.44
C ASN A 171 -6.98 9.65 -11.47
N MET A 172 -6.23 10.67 -11.93
CA MET A 172 -5.26 11.39 -11.10
C MET A 172 -5.94 12.11 -9.92
N THR A 173 -7.00 12.86 -10.19
CA THR A 173 -7.80 13.54 -9.16
C THR A 173 -8.45 12.53 -8.22
N ARG A 174 -8.95 11.40 -8.74
CA ARG A 174 -9.49 10.30 -7.92
C ARG A 174 -8.46 9.74 -6.95
N PHE A 175 -7.23 9.50 -7.40
CA PHE A 175 -6.16 9.02 -6.53
C PHE A 175 -5.77 10.04 -5.46
N ILE A 176 -5.73 11.33 -5.79
CA ILE A 176 -5.38 12.38 -4.83
C ILE A 176 -6.50 12.52 -3.78
N LEU A 177 -7.74 12.74 -4.21
CA LEU A 177 -8.87 12.99 -3.31
C LEU A 177 -9.21 11.76 -2.44
N GLY A 178 -9.10 10.55 -3.01
CA GLY A 178 -9.40 9.31 -2.31
C GLY A 178 -8.35 8.88 -1.27
N ASN A 179 -7.12 9.42 -1.30
CA ASN A 179 -6.03 8.92 -0.45
C ASN A 179 -5.34 9.99 0.42
N THR A 180 -5.42 11.28 0.06
CA THR A 180 -4.70 12.34 0.77
C THR A 180 -5.16 12.47 2.24
N VAL A 181 -6.43 12.20 2.53
CA VAL A 181 -6.96 12.24 3.91
C VAL A 181 -6.23 11.27 4.84
N PHE A 182 -5.96 10.04 4.39
CA PHE A 182 -5.27 9.04 5.20
C PHE A 182 -3.80 9.38 5.39
N PHE A 183 -3.16 9.97 4.37
CA PHE A 183 -1.81 10.49 4.49
C PHE A 183 -1.73 11.65 5.50
N ALA A 184 -2.65 12.62 5.41
CA ALA A 184 -2.74 13.73 6.36
C ALA A 184 -3.05 13.24 7.78
N LEU A 185 -3.90 12.21 7.92
CA LEU A 185 -4.17 11.55 9.19
C LEU A 185 -2.90 10.98 9.81
N GLY A 186 -2.02 10.39 8.99
CA GLY A 186 -0.69 9.94 9.40
C GLY A 186 0.22 11.07 9.89
N VAL A 187 0.20 12.23 9.21
CA VAL A 187 0.97 13.41 9.65
C VAL A 187 0.48 13.89 11.02
N TRP A 188 -0.84 14.07 11.17
CA TRP A 188 -1.47 14.50 12.43
C TRP A 188 -1.30 13.48 13.56
N PHE A 189 -1.27 12.18 13.25
CA PHE A 189 -1.17 11.13 14.26
C PHE A 189 0.07 11.26 15.15
N ASN A 190 1.15 11.88 14.67
CA ASN A 190 2.34 12.14 15.49
C ASN A 190 2.02 12.98 16.75
N GLU A 191 0.99 13.82 16.72
CA GLU A 191 0.55 14.62 17.87
C GLU A 191 -0.15 13.78 18.95
N VAL A 192 -0.74 12.64 18.58
CA VAL A 192 -1.45 11.72 19.49
C VAL A 192 -0.74 10.37 19.68
N LYS A 193 0.40 10.15 18.99
CA LYS A 193 1.15 8.89 19.01
C LYS A 193 1.54 8.45 20.42
N ALA A 194 1.97 9.39 21.26
CA ALA A 194 2.34 9.10 22.65
C ALA A 194 1.15 8.55 23.47
N PHE A 195 -0.05 9.07 23.23
CA PHE A 195 -1.27 8.56 23.86
C PHE A 195 -1.57 7.12 23.43
N PHE A 196 -1.42 6.82 22.13
CA PHE A 196 -1.59 5.46 21.61
C PHE A 196 -0.55 4.49 22.19
N LEU A 197 0.72 4.89 22.25
CA LEU A 197 1.78 4.07 22.84
C LEU A 197 1.53 3.78 24.32
N ALA A 198 1.02 4.75 25.09
CA ALA A 198 0.73 4.58 26.51
C ALA A 198 -0.48 3.66 26.78
N ARG A 199 -1.40 3.47 25.83
CA ARG A 199 -2.69 2.78 26.01
C ARG A 199 -2.99 1.73 24.93
N HIS A 200 -1.95 1.21 24.27
CA HIS A 200 -2.11 0.37 23.08
C HIS A 200 -2.97 -0.87 23.36
N THR A 201 -2.90 -1.49 24.54
CA THR A 201 -3.76 -2.64 24.90
C THR A 201 -5.24 -2.25 24.96
N GLN A 202 -5.59 -1.20 25.72
CA GLN A 202 -6.98 -0.73 25.85
C GLN A 202 -7.53 -0.26 24.51
N LEU A 203 -6.71 0.48 23.73
CA LEU A 203 -7.11 0.98 22.42
C LEU A 203 -7.24 -0.15 21.39
N THR A 204 -6.45 -1.22 21.49
CA THR A 204 -6.60 -2.42 20.64
C THR A 204 -7.95 -3.07 20.89
N LEU A 205 -8.33 -3.25 22.16
CA LEU A 205 -9.65 -3.82 22.51
C LEU A 205 -10.80 -2.90 22.08
N PHE A 206 -10.69 -1.60 22.36
CA PHE A 206 -11.71 -0.62 22.02
C PHE A 206 -11.92 -0.49 20.50
N PHE A 207 -10.85 -0.20 19.75
CA PHE A 207 -10.93 -0.11 18.29
C PHE A 207 -11.18 -1.47 17.64
N GLY A 208 -10.78 -2.59 18.26
CA GLY A 208 -11.12 -3.93 17.80
C GLY A 208 -12.61 -4.22 17.88
N ALA A 209 -13.26 -3.89 19.00
CA ALA A 209 -14.70 -4.00 19.13
C ALA A 209 -15.43 -3.10 18.13
N LEU A 210 -14.99 -1.84 18.00
CA LEU A 210 -15.53 -0.91 17.01
C LEU A 210 -15.29 -1.39 15.57
N PHE A 211 -14.19 -2.09 15.30
CA PHE A 211 -13.87 -2.60 13.97
C PHE A 211 -14.86 -3.69 13.60
N VAL A 212 -15.08 -4.67 14.49
CA VAL A 212 -16.06 -5.73 14.26
C VAL A 212 -17.47 -5.16 14.07
N VAL A 213 -17.91 -4.28 14.96
CA VAL A 213 -19.23 -3.64 14.86
C VAL A 213 -19.36 -2.79 13.61
N GLY A 214 -18.34 -1.98 13.30
CA GLY A 214 -18.31 -1.10 12.13
C GLY A 214 -18.36 -1.89 10.82
N GLN A 215 -17.57 -2.95 10.69
CA GLN A 215 -17.56 -3.83 9.51
C GLN A 215 -18.91 -4.55 9.36
N TYR A 216 -19.50 -5.03 10.46
CA TYR A 216 -20.83 -5.65 10.44
C TYR A 216 -21.92 -4.67 10.02
N LEU A 217 -21.98 -3.49 10.63
CA LEU A 217 -22.97 -2.47 10.28
C LEU A 217 -22.83 -2.05 8.81
N PHE A 218 -21.59 -1.76 8.38
CA PHE A 218 -21.32 -1.28 7.04
C PHE A 218 -21.70 -2.31 5.97
N HIS A 219 -21.23 -3.56 6.08
CA HIS A 219 -21.45 -4.58 5.05
C HIS A 219 -22.78 -5.32 5.18
N VAL A 220 -23.19 -5.69 6.41
CA VAL A 220 -24.36 -6.57 6.62
C VAL A 220 -25.63 -5.75 6.82
N THR A 221 -25.60 -4.72 7.67
CA THR A 221 -26.81 -3.94 7.99
C THR A 221 -27.15 -2.93 6.90
N PHE A 222 -26.15 -2.21 6.38
CA PHE A 222 -26.35 -1.19 5.35
C PHE A 222 -26.07 -1.68 3.93
N GLY A 223 -25.51 -2.88 3.75
CA GLY A 223 -25.24 -3.45 2.43
C GLY A 223 -24.18 -2.70 1.63
N MET A 224 -23.33 -1.88 2.29
CA MET A 224 -22.35 -1.04 1.61
C MET A 224 -21.08 -1.81 1.24
N ASN A 225 -20.38 -1.30 0.23
CA ASN A 225 -19.12 -1.78 -0.27
C ASN A 225 -18.01 -0.71 -0.16
N TYR A 226 -16.74 -1.12 -0.10
CA TYR A 226 -15.60 -0.21 -0.03
C TYR A 226 -15.56 0.79 -1.21
N THR A 227 -16.23 0.48 -2.32
CA THR A 227 -16.35 1.35 -3.49
C THR A 227 -17.32 2.51 -3.31
N ASP A 228 -18.24 2.45 -2.35
CA ASP A 228 -19.33 3.43 -2.19
C ASP A 228 -18.83 4.80 -1.72
N GLY A 229 -17.67 4.85 -1.08
CA GLY A 229 -17.04 6.10 -0.64
C GLY A 229 -17.86 6.85 0.42
N GLY A 230 -17.74 8.18 0.42
CA GLY A 230 -18.48 9.04 1.34
C GLY A 230 -18.06 8.93 2.81
N LEU A 231 -18.89 9.51 3.70
CA LEU A 231 -18.61 9.57 5.13
C LEU A 231 -18.56 8.20 5.82
N PRO A 232 -19.46 7.22 5.53
CA PRO A 232 -19.41 5.92 6.19
C PRO A 232 -18.11 5.17 5.89
N MET A 233 -17.64 5.22 4.64
CA MET A 233 -16.37 4.62 4.23
C MET A 233 -15.17 5.31 4.91
N LEU A 234 -15.17 6.65 4.97
CA LEU A 234 -14.10 7.40 5.66
C LEU A 234 -14.02 7.04 7.15
N ALA A 235 -15.17 6.93 7.81
CA ALA A 235 -15.26 6.55 9.22
C ALA A 235 -14.76 5.12 9.45
N LEU A 236 -15.23 4.17 8.64
CA LEU A 236 -14.82 2.77 8.71
C LEU A 236 -13.31 2.61 8.48
N ALA A 237 -12.77 3.26 7.44
CA ALA A 237 -11.35 3.22 7.12
C ALA A 237 -10.50 3.81 8.26
N THR A 238 -10.87 4.98 8.79
CA THR A 238 -10.16 5.65 9.89
C THR A 238 -10.13 4.79 11.15
N LEU A 239 -11.29 4.23 11.52
CA LEU A 239 -11.44 3.33 12.65
C LEU A 239 -10.59 2.07 12.48
N SER A 240 -10.63 1.46 11.29
CA SER A 240 -9.84 0.27 10.96
C SER A 240 -8.33 0.54 11.01
N ILE A 241 -7.87 1.71 10.52
CA ILE A 241 -6.48 2.13 10.63
C ILE A 241 -6.07 2.27 12.10
N PHE A 242 -6.89 2.92 12.93
CA PHE A 242 -6.59 3.07 14.35
C PHE A 242 -6.54 1.73 15.09
N PHE A 243 -7.43 0.79 14.75
CA PHE A 243 -7.34 -0.59 15.22
C PHE A 243 -6.01 -1.23 14.82
N MET A 244 -5.63 -1.18 13.53
CA MET A 244 -4.38 -1.77 13.04
C MET A 244 -3.14 -1.16 13.69
N VAL A 245 -3.15 0.16 13.93
CA VAL A 245 -2.06 0.86 14.61
C VAL A 245 -1.96 0.43 16.08
N ALA A 246 -3.07 0.43 16.81
CA ALA A 246 -3.08 -0.01 18.21
C ALA A 246 -2.65 -1.47 18.34
N LEU A 247 -3.20 -2.34 17.49
CA LEU A 247 -2.85 -3.76 17.42
C LEU A 247 -1.36 -3.95 17.12
N SER A 248 -0.81 -3.21 16.16
CA SER A 248 0.61 -3.30 15.81
C SER A 248 1.53 -2.80 16.93
N MET A 249 1.09 -1.79 17.70
CA MET A 249 1.81 -1.32 18.89
C MET A 249 1.80 -2.36 20.01
N TRP A 250 0.66 -3.01 20.24
CA TRP A 250 0.55 -4.11 21.20
C TRP A 250 1.40 -5.33 20.79
N LEU A 251 1.25 -5.78 19.55
CA LEU A 251 2.05 -6.90 19.01
C LEU A 251 3.55 -6.58 18.99
N GLY A 252 3.92 -5.31 18.82
CA GLY A 252 5.31 -4.86 18.84
C GLY A 252 6.05 -5.09 20.17
N GLN A 253 5.32 -5.41 21.24
CA GLN A 253 5.92 -5.86 22.51
C GLN A 253 6.56 -7.25 22.38
N PHE A 254 5.98 -8.11 21.55
CA PHE A 254 6.47 -9.45 21.27
C PHE A 254 7.36 -9.37 20.03
N ARG A 255 8.65 -9.06 20.18
CA ARG A 255 9.58 -8.97 19.03
C ARG A 255 9.68 -10.32 18.31
N VAL A 256 9.14 -10.38 17.09
CA VAL A 256 9.15 -11.54 16.20
C VAL A 256 9.92 -11.18 14.93
N ASP A 257 11.13 -11.72 14.80
CA ASP A 257 12.09 -11.28 13.77
C ASP A 257 11.63 -11.53 12.34
N TRP A 258 11.00 -12.67 12.06
CA TRP A 258 10.50 -12.96 10.71
C TRP A 258 9.38 -12.00 10.29
N PHE A 259 8.56 -11.55 11.24
CA PHE A 259 7.50 -10.59 10.99
C PHE A 259 8.07 -9.18 10.73
N LEU A 260 9.07 -8.78 11.52
CA LEU A 260 9.85 -7.56 11.28
C LEU A 260 10.54 -7.55 9.92
N PHE A 261 10.98 -8.72 9.44
CA PHE A 261 11.60 -8.89 8.13
C PHE A 261 10.60 -8.73 6.99
N ILE A 262 9.39 -9.28 7.11
CA ILE A 262 8.28 -9.04 6.18
C ILE A 262 7.98 -7.53 6.11
N GLY A 263 7.84 -6.88 7.27
CA GLY A 263 7.59 -5.43 7.35
C GLY A 263 8.71 -4.60 6.73
N ALA A 264 9.98 -5.00 6.92
CA ALA A 264 11.14 -4.35 6.29
C ALA A 264 11.10 -4.43 4.77
N SER A 265 10.62 -5.57 4.27
CA SER A 265 10.66 -5.98 2.87
C SER A 265 9.34 -5.68 2.16
N SER A 266 8.42 -4.93 2.79
CA SER A 266 7.07 -4.70 2.27
C SER A 266 7.07 -4.11 0.87
N MET A 267 8.04 -3.25 0.53
CA MET A 267 8.19 -2.68 -0.81
C MET A 267 8.58 -3.75 -1.84
N THR A 268 9.55 -4.62 -1.50
CA THR A 268 9.95 -5.72 -2.39
C THR A 268 8.81 -6.71 -2.62
N ILE A 269 8.10 -7.09 -1.55
CA ILE A 269 6.92 -7.96 -1.65
C ILE A 269 5.86 -7.30 -2.55
N TYR A 270 5.56 -6.02 -2.31
CA TYR A 270 4.60 -5.26 -3.09
C TYR A 270 4.95 -5.27 -4.60
N LEU A 271 6.22 -5.12 -4.97
CA LEU A 271 6.62 -5.10 -6.38
C LEU A 271 6.49 -6.46 -7.07
N MET A 272 6.70 -7.57 -6.35
CA MET A 272 6.91 -8.90 -6.96
C MET A 272 5.77 -9.90 -6.72
N HIS A 273 4.90 -9.67 -5.73
CA HIS A 273 3.94 -10.70 -5.28
C HIS A 273 2.93 -11.13 -6.35
N ILE A 274 2.52 -10.25 -7.29
CA ILE A 274 1.60 -10.67 -8.37
C ILE A 274 2.27 -11.71 -9.28
N LEU A 275 3.52 -11.51 -9.68
CA LEU A 275 4.27 -12.47 -10.50
C LEU A 275 4.36 -13.83 -9.78
N ALA A 276 4.67 -13.82 -8.48
CA ALA A 276 4.73 -15.05 -7.69
C ALA A 276 3.35 -15.73 -7.53
N GLY A 277 2.33 -14.97 -7.14
CA GLY A 277 0.98 -15.49 -6.90
C GLY A 277 0.30 -16.00 -8.17
N SER A 278 0.42 -15.26 -9.28
CA SER A 278 -0.09 -15.70 -10.58
C SER A 278 0.62 -16.94 -11.09
N GLY A 279 1.96 -17.01 -10.94
CA GLY A 279 2.74 -18.19 -11.30
C GLY A 279 2.32 -19.44 -10.54
N VAL A 280 2.12 -19.32 -9.22
CA VAL A 280 1.63 -20.42 -8.37
C VAL A 280 0.25 -20.89 -8.81
N ARG A 281 -0.68 -19.96 -9.06
CA ARG A 281 -2.01 -20.31 -9.55
C ARG A 281 -1.93 -21.10 -10.85
N VAL A 282 -1.12 -20.66 -11.81
CA VAL A 282 -0.93 -21.36 -13.09
C VAL A 282 -0.34 -22.75 -12.87
N VAL A 283 0.64 -22.91 -11.98
CA VAL A 283 1.22 -24.23 -11.64
C VAL A 283 0.16 -25.15 -11.00
N LEU A 284 -0.58 -24.66 -10.00
CA LEU A 284 -1.58 -25.45 -9.30
C LEU A 284 -2.72 -25.88 -10.23
N SER A 285 -3.32 -24.95 -10.98
CA SER A 285 -4.48 -25.27 -11.82
C SER A 285 -4.11 -25.94 -13.14
N LYS A 286 -3.17 -25.37 -13.92
CA LYS A 286 -2.88 -25.86 -15.27
C LYS A 286 -1.93 -27.05 -15.31
N PHE A 287 -0.98 -27.14 -14.37
CA PHE A 287 0.03 -28.20 -14.39
C PHE A 287 -0.24 -29.33 -13.40
N LEU A 288 -0.84 -29.04 -12.25
CA LEU A 288 -1.13 -30.04 -11.22
C LEU A 288 -2.61 -30.43 -11.15
N GLY A 289 -3.51 -29.71 -11.83
CA GLY A 289 -4.95 -29.99 -11.83
C GLY A 289 -5.61 -29.81 -10.45
N ILE A 290 -5.01 -29.00 -9.57
CA ILE A 290 -5.53 -28.75 -8.22
C ILE A 290 -6.44 -27.53 -8.29
N ASP A 291 -7.76 -27.73 -8.23
CA ASP A 291 -8.75 -26.63 -8.25
C ASP A 291 -9.22 -26.19 -6.85
N SER A 292 -8.63 -26.75 -5.79
CA SER A 292 -8.96 -26.38 -4.42
C SER A 292 -8.65 -24.90 -4.14
N ILE A 293 -9.68 -24.13 -3.78
CA ILE A 293 -9.55 -22.70 -3.45
C ILE A 293 -8.67 -22.50 -2.23
N THR A 294 -8.87 -23.30 -1.19
CA THR A 294 -8.07 -23.22 0.04
C THR A 294 -6.58 -23.45 -0.26
N ALA A 295 -6.26 -24.41 -1.14
CA ALA A 295 -4.89 -24.64 -1.56
C ALA A 295 -4.31 -23.42 -2.30
N HIS A 296 -5.07 -22.85 -3.24
CA HIS A 296 -4.65 -21.65 -3.96
C HIS A 296 -4.45 -20.43 -3.05
N LEU A 297 -5.36 -20.19 -2.10
CA LEU A 297 -5.27 -19.06 -1.17
C LEU A 297 -4.07 -19.22 -0.24
N ILE A 298 -3.89 -20.39 0.38
CA ILE A 298 -2.80 -20.63 1.33
C ILE A 298 -1.45 -20.64 0.60
N ILE A 299 -1.29 -21.50 -0.40
CA ILE A 299 -0.01 -21.66 -1.11
C ILE A 299 0.31 -20.39 -1.90
N GLY A 300 -0.67 -19.80 -2.57
CA GLY A 300 -0.50 -18.55 -3.31
C GLY A 300 -0.08 -17.39 -2.42
N THR A 301 -0.66 -17.26 -1.23
CA THR A 301 -0.26 -16.20 -0.28
C THR A 301 1.13 -16.47 0.30
N LEU A 302 1.41 -17.71 0.72
CA LEU A 302 2.71 -18.08 1.28
C LEU A 302 3.84 -17.86 0.28
N ILE A 303 3.70 -18.34 -0.96
CA ILE A 303 4.70 -18.14 -2.01
C ILE A 303 4.73 -16.69 -2.50
N GLY A 304 3.58 -16.03 -2.57
CA GLY A 304 3.47 -14.60 -2.88
C GLY A 304 4.26 -13.71 -1.91
N ILE A 305 4.49 -14.15 -0.67
CA ILE A 305 5.36 -13.49 0.31
C ILE A 305 6.79 -14.06 0.25
N ALA A 306 6.94 -15.37 0.29
CA ALA A 306 8.24 -16.03 0.41
C ALA A 306 9.13 -15.81 -0.82
N ALA A 307 8.58 -15.88 -2.04
CA ALA A 307 9.37 -15.69 -3.27
C ALA A 307 9.99 -14.27 -3.36
N PRO A 308 9.25 -13.18 -3.10
CA PRO A 308 9.86 -11.85 -3.00
C PRO A 308 10.90 -11.71 -1.88
N LEU A 309 10.73 -12.39 -0.75
CA LEU A 309 11.73 -12.40 0.32
C LEU A 309 13.02 -13.11 -0.10
N VAL A 310 12.91 -14.25 -0.79
CA VAL A 310 14.07 -14.93 -1.39
C VAL A 310 14.73 -14.02 -2.43
N ALA A 311 13.95 -13.38 -3.30
CA ALA A 311 14.45 -12.42 -4.28
C ALA A 311 15.18 -11.25 -3.60
N GLN A 312 14.69 -10.73 -2.48
CA GLN A 312 15.36 -9.70 -1.70
C GLN A 312 16.77 -10.16 -1.23
N VAL A 313 16.88 -11.39 -0.72
CA VAL A 313 18.16 -11.96 -0.28
C VAL A 313 19.11 -12.12 -1.48
N VAL A 314 18.61 -12.59 -2.62
CA VAL A 314 19.39 -12.73 -3.86
C VAL A 314 19.88 -11.38 -4.38
N ILE A 315 19.00 -10.37 -4.41
CA ILE A 315 19.33 -9.00 -4.82
C ILE A 315 20.46 -8.44 -3.96
N ASN A 316 20.39 -8.64 -2.65
CA ASN A 316 21.43 -8.17 -1.73
C ASN A 316 22.74 -8.95 -1.91
N ARG A 317 22.68 -10.27 -2.09
CA ARG A 317 23.86 -11.12 -2.28
C ARG A 317 24.63 -10.78 -3.55
N TYR A 318 23.93 -10.54 -4.67
CA TYR A 318 24.53 -10.24 -5.97
C TYR A 318 24.61 -8.74 -6.29
N ARG A 319 24.27 -7.86 -5.35
CA ARG A 319 24.30 -6.40 -5.49
C ARG A 319 23.44 -5.88 -6.66
N LEU A 320 22.32 -6.54 -6.96
CA LEU A 320 21.37 -6.16 -8.02
C LEU A 320 20.43 -5.03 -7.58
N HIS A 321 20.92 -4.09 -6.77
CA HIS A 321 20.11 -3.03 -6.15
C HIS A 321 19.44 -2.10 -7.18
N PHE A 322 19.91 -2.12 -8.44
CA PHE A 322 19.27 -1.39 -9.53
C PHE A 322 17.80 -1.81 -9.76
N LEU A 323 17.39 -3.00 -9.31
CA LEU A 323 15.99 -3.41 -9.39
C LEU A 323 15.08 -2.67 -8.40
N LEU A 324 15.63 -2.11 -7.32
CA LEU A 324 14.85 -1.49 -6.23
C LEU A 324 15.17 0.00 -6.05
N THR A 325 16.33 0.46 -6.52
CA THR A 325 16.81 1.83 -6.35
C THR A 325 17.65 2.21 -7.57
N PRO A 326 17.61 3.47 -8.01
CA PRO A 326 18.35 3.87 -9.20
C PRO A 326 19.87 3.73 -8.99
N PRO A 327 20.61 3.26 -10.00
CA PRO A 327 22.07 3.36 -9.99
C PRO A 327 22.50 4.82 -9.77
N LYS A 328 23.61 5.03 -9.04
CA LYS A 328 24.13 6.37 -8.71
C LYS A 328 24.26 7.31 -9.93
N ARG A 329 24.44 6.75 -11.13
CA ARG A 329 24.57 7.52 -12.39
C ARG A 329 23.25 8.17 -12.84
N ILE A 330 22.11 7.53 -12.55
CA ILE A 330 20.76 7.92 -13.02
C ILE A 330 19.93 8.52 -11.88
N ALA A 331 20.35 8.34 -10.62
CA ALA A 331 19.66 8.88 -9.44
C ALA A 331 19.44 10.40 -9.54
N ALA A 332 18.19 10.84 -9.40
CA ALA A 332 17.80 12.24 -9.44
C ALA A 332 18.47 13.04 -8.30
N SER A 333 18.71 12.40 -7.15
CA SER A 333 19.41 13.01 -6.02
C SER A 333 20.79 13.57 -6.37
N ARG A 334 21.49 12.98 -7.35
CA ARG A 334 22.81 13.44 -7.81
C ARG A 334 22.76 14.86 -8.38
N PHE A 335 21.71 15.19 -9.12
CA PHE A 335 21.57 16.47 -9.79
C PHE A 335 21.18 17.60 -8.83
N HIS A 336 20.65 17.28 -7.65
CA HIS A 336 20.34 18.28 -6.63
C HIS A 336 21.56 18.68 -5.81
N THR A 337 22.44 17.73 -5.46
CA THR A 337 23.69 18.01 -4.73
C THR A 337 24.68 18.84 -5.55
N GLY A 338 24.63 18.75 -6.89
CA GLY A 338 25.47 19.56 -7.77
C GLY A 338 25.13 21.06 -7.79
N LYS A 339 23.89 21.45 -7.48
CA LYS A 339 23.44 22.85 -7.46
C LYS A 339 23.62 23.56 -6.11
N ALA A 340 24.03 22.85 -5.06
CA ALA A 340 24.34 23.46 -3.76
C ALA A 340 25.83 23.83 -3.61
N LEU A 341 26.65 23.52 -4.63
CA LEU A 341 28.09 23.79 -4.68
C LEU A 341 28.47 24.79 -5.80
N THR A 342 27.48 25.49 -6.35
CA THR A 342 27.60 26.61 -7.28
C THR A 342 26.72 27.73 -6.76
#